data_AF-A0A024U4S2-F1
#
_entry.id   AF-A0A024U4S2-F1
#
_cell.length_a   1.000
_cell.length_b   1.000
_cell.length_c   1.000
_cell.angle_alpha   90.00
_cell.angle_beta   90.00
_cell.angle_gamma   90.00
#
_symmetry.space_group_name_H-M   'P 1'
#
loop_
_entity.id
_entity.type
_entity.pdbx_description
1 polymer ?
#
loop_
_entity_poly.entity_id
_entity_poly.type
_entity_poly.pdbx_seq_one_letter_code
_entity_poly.pdbx_strand_id
1 'polypeptide(L)'
;MFADRQPKLVPGPRSLDQGEHATFAAALMKSQGMKLHRSTVVDVACTQPSVDAYSGDVRLRQSVELKFGDFVAYYQAKQGGSFHWLMEAESDLQFYLAQCPLYSTSADVPAVLPNLLPCCAALKPPVLDTVDVTQINLWMTVAPSDTSVHYDAYENILHVVEGSKRVRLYPPSATPAIQPHAIYSKSSNHTILTLEESKALPDFVEFNVDANTALYIPEGWWHQVHSASFTVAVNYWFDGMRSRLLAQPTMVPYYARVVVEDLVRSARLDAMKDAVDQSRHRLLQRNLLAQDPTLDALETLVVNTSDPSVREDALLSAPPALLYPLVLRISEHQPSVWFTLLEGSSLELVEFLTDAWDDHDELSRSTGDMAPETYFTAIFSHCPFDVQDMLLTKRDLFGRQCAQNIMASMFGLR
;
A
#
# COMPACT_ATOMS: atom_id res chain seq x y z
N MET A 1 25.24 -1.85 -17.01
CA MET A 1 24.43 -1.42 -18.18
C MET A 1 23.67 -0.11 -17.95
N PHE A 2 23.28 0.20 -16.70
CA PHE A 2 22.43 1.35 -16.34
C PHE A 2 23.19 2.63 -15.92
N ALA A 3 24.51 2.66 -16.07
CA ALA A 3 25.34 3.75 -15.53
C ALA A 3 25.08 5.12 -16.19
N ASP A 4 24.62 5.13 -17.45
CA ASP A 4 24.25 6.34 -18.20
C ASP A 4 22.89 6.91 -17.80
N ARG A 5 22.04 6.11 -17.14
CA ARG A 5 20.70 6.47 -16.66
C ARG A 5 19.86 7.17 -17.72
N GLN A 6 19.96 6.68 -18.95
CA GLN A 6 19.15 7.10 -20.09
C GLN A 6 18.09 6.03 -20.41
N PRO A 7 16.84 6.44 -20.70
CA PRO A 7 15.81 5.52 -21.13
C PRO A 7 16.23 4.81 -22.40
N LYS A 8 16.04 3.49 -22.44
CA LYS A 8 16.38 2.69 -23.62
C LYS A 8 15.62 1.37 -23.62
N LEU A 9 15.30 0.90 -24.82
CA LEU A 9 14.85 -0.48 -24.99
C LEU A 9 16.01 -1.43 -24.70
N VAL A 10 15.69 -2.49 -23.97
CA VAL A 10 16.58 -3.61 -23.68
C VAL A 10 15.93 -4.90 -24.20
N PRO A 11 16.73 -5.93 -24.51
CA PRO A 11 16.18 -7.20 -24.96
C PRO A 11 15.19 -7.77 -23.93
N GLY A 12 14.00 -8.15 -24.40
CA GLY A 12 13.10 -9.01 -23.63
C GLY A 12 13.70 -10.42 -23.47
N PRO A 13 13.14 -11.25 -22.57
CA PRO A 13 13.44 -12.67 -22.54
C PRO A 13 13.07 -13.30 -23.89
N ARG A 14 13.80 -14.33 -24.31
CA ARG A 14 13.41 -15.09 -25.51
C ARG A 14 12.00 -15.62 -25.29
N SER A 15 11.12 -15.38 -26.26
CA SER A 15 9.73 -15.85 -26.24
C SER A 15 9.69 -17.28 -25.74
N LEU A 16 8.81 -17.57 -24.76
CA LEU A 16 8.41 -18.95 -24.48
C LEU A 16 8.05 -19.56 -25.84
N ASP A 17 8.70 -20.65 -26.22
CA ASP A 17 8.41 -21.37 -27.47
C ASP A 17 6.89 -21.40 -27.64
N GLN A 18 6.37 -20.71 -28.65
CA GLN A 18 4.93 -20.59 -28.91
C GLN A 18 4.36 -21.91 -29.46
N GLY A 19 4.73 -23.05 -28.87
CA GLY A 19 4.02 -24.30 -29.05
C GLY A 19 2.68 -24.25 -28.32
N GLU A 20 1.61 -24.72 -28.99
CA GLU A 20 0.23 -25.05 -28.52
C GLU A 20 -0.40 -24.31 -27.31
N HIS A 21 0.06 -23.11 -26.93
CA HIS A 21 -0.49 -22.33 -25.82
C HIS A 21 -1.00 -20.97 -26.29
N ALA A 22 -2.27 -20.71 -25.97
CA ALA A 22 -3.14 -19.77 -26.65
C ALA A 22 -3.04 -18.28 -26.22
N THR A 23 -2.47 -17.94 -25.06
CA THR A 23 -2.15 -16.56 -24.57
C THR A 23 -1.41 -16.67 -23.23
N PHE A 24 -0.78 -15.61 -22.72
CA PHE A 24 -0.19 -15.61 -21.37
C PHE A 24 -1.25 -15.81 -20.29
N ALA A 25 -2.41 -15.17 -20.42
CA ALA A 25 -3.53 -15.35 -19.50
C ALA A 25 -4.02 -16.81 -19.45
N ALA A 26 -4.05 -17.52 -20.60
CA ALA A 26 -4.37 -18.94 -20.64
C ALA A 26 -3.32 -19.82 -19.94
N ALA A 27 -2.04 -19.50 -20.07
CA ALA A 27 -0.98 -20.18 -19.35
C ALA A 27 -1.08 -19.93 -17.84
N LEU A 28 -1.34 -18.68 -17.44
CA LEU A 28 -1.53 -18.29 -16.06
C LEU A 28 -2.66 -19.09 -15.40
N MET A 29 -3.81 -19.24 -16.08
CA MET A 29 -4.96 -20.00 -15.56
C MET A 29 -4.68 -21.49 -15.33
N LYS A 30 -3.74 -22.07 -16.08
CA LYS A 30 -3.32 -23.48 -15.93
C LYS A 30 -2.23 -23.67 -14.89
N SER A 31 -1.60 -22.59 -14.42
CA SER A 31 -0.46 -22.65 -13.50
C SER A 31 -0.85 -23.15 -12.11
N GLN A 32 0.12 -23.74 -11.41
CA GLN A 32 -0.06 -24.13 -10.01
C GLN A 32 -0.28 -22.89 -9.12
N GLY A 33 0.38 -21.77 -9.42
CA GLY A 33 0.22 -20.52 -8.69
C GLY A 33 -1.21 -19.98 -8.77
N MET A 34 -1.88 -20.09 -9.93
CA MET A 34 -3.28 -19.69 -10.05
C MET A 34 -4.19 -20.54 -9.17
N LYS A 35 -3.93 -21.85 -9.04
CA LYS A 35 -4.75 -22.69 -8.13
C LYS A 35 -4.68 -22.22 -6.68
N LEU A 36 -3.52 -21.73 -6.24
CA LEU A 36 -3.31 -21.20 -4.88
C LEU A 36 -3.92 -19.81 -4.70
N HIS A 37 -3.84 -18.96 -5.74
CA HIS A 37 -4.27 -17.56 -5.66
C HIS A 37 -5.62 -17.25 -6.29
N ARG A 38 -6.37 -18.26 -6.75
CA ARG A 38 -7.67 -18.04 -7.40
C ARG A 38 -8.63 -17.23 -6.53
N SER A 39 -8.63 -17.52 -5.23
CA SER A 39 -9.49 -16.87 -4.23
C SER A 39 -8.81 -15.72 -3.49
N THR A 40 -7.55 -15.39 -3.81
CA THR A 40 -6.85 -14.24 -3.21
C THR A 40 -7.54 -12.97 -3.68
N VAL A 41 -7.96 -12.14 -2.73
CA VAL A 41 -8.53 -10.82 -3.00
C VAL A 41 -7.39 -9.88 -3.39
N VAL A 42 -7.58 -9.13 -4.47
CA VAL A 42 -6.65 -8.13 -4.98
C VAL A 42 -7.38 -6.82 -5.24
N ASP A 43 -6.64 -5.71 -5.10
CA ASP A 43 -7.13 -4.39 -5.51
C ASP A 43 -7.12 -4.28 -7.03
N VAL A 44 -8.31 -4.20 -7.62
CA VAL A 44 -8.50 -3.92 -9.05
C VAL A 44 -8.87 -2.45 -9.18
N ALA A 45 -8.06 -1.69 -9.92
CA ALA A 45 -8.37 -0.30 -10.19
C ALA A 45 -9.59 -0.22 -11.12
N CYS A 46 -10.50 0.71 -10.83
CA CYS A 46 -11.63 1.03 -11.68
C CYS A 46 -11.71 2.52 -11.97
N THR A 47 -12.14 2.90 -13.16
CA THR A 47 -12.29 4.31 -13.55
C THR A 47 -13.50 4.47 -14.45
N GLN A 48 -14.19 5.61 -14.35
CA GLN A 48 -15.24 5.94 -15.32
C GLN A 48 -14.64 6.05 -16.74
N PRO A 49 -15.33 5.57 -17.79
CA PRO A 49 -14.82 5.54 -19.16
C PRO A 49 -14.39 6.89 -19.81
N SER A 50 -14.45 8.04 -19.14
CA SER A 50 -14.20 9.35 -19.77
C SER A 50 -13.78 10.53 -18.88
N VAL A 51 -13.05 10.34 -17.76
CA VAL A 51 -12.84 11.43 -16.75
C VAL A 51 -11.37 11.70 -16.41
N ASP A 52 -10.45 11.68 -17.39
CA ASP A 52 -8.98 11.78 -17.18
C ASP A 52 -8.32 10.54 -16.53
N ALA A 53 -7.00 10.45 -16.70
CA ALA A 53 -6.18 9.43 -16.07
C ALA A 53 -5.97 9.74 -14.58
N TYR A 54 -5.88 8.70 -13.76
CA TYR A 54 -5.53 8.83 -12.34
C TYR A 54 -4.23 9.64 -12.16
N SER A 55 -4.32 10.81 -11.52
CA SER A 55 -3.22 11.77 -11.28
C SER A 55 -2.63 11.69 -9.86
N GLY A 56 -2.72 10.53 -9.24
CA GLY A 56 -2.15 10.29 -7.91
C GLY A 56 -3.02 10.75 -6.75
N ASP A 57 -4.13 11.47 -6.95
CA ASP A 57 -5.04 11.85 -5.85
C ASP A 57 -5.76 10.60 -5.31
N VAL A 58 -5.33 10.12 -4.15
CA VAL A 58 -5.88 8.91 -3.50
C VAL A 58 -7.41 8.96 -3.35
N ARG A 59 -8.02 10.15 -3.22
CA ARG A 59 -9.48 10.30 -3.14
C ARG A 59 -10.19 10.00 -4.45
N LEU A 60 -9.48 10.13 -5.57
CA LEU A 60 -9.94 9.81 -6.92
C LEU A 60 -9.54 8.39 -7.35
N ARG A 61 -8.73 7.68 -6.55
CA ARG A 61 -8.43 6.26 -6.78
C ARG A 61 -9.68 5.46 -6.44
N GLN A 62 -10.39 5.02 -7.47
CA GLN A 62 -11.43 4.01 -7.30
C GLN A 62 -10.78 2.65 -7.50
N SER A 63 -10.90 1.78 -6.51
CA SER A 63 -10.54 0.38 -6.60
C SER A 63 -11.67 -0.46 -6.02
N VAL A 64 -11.77 -1.69 -6.51
CA VAL A 64 -12.66 -2.71 -6.00
C VAL A 64 -11.83 -3.92 -5.59
N GLU A 65 -12.18 -4.49 -4.46
CA GLU A 65 -11.64 -5.76 -4.01
C GLU A 65 -12.28 -6.89 -4.83
N LEU A 66 -11.47 -7.61 -5.60
CA LEU A 66 -11.94 -8.73 -6.41
C LEU A 66 -11.04 -9.93 -6.21
N LYS A 67 -11.62 -11.13 -6.28
CA LYS A 67 -10.81 -12.35 -6.35
C LYS A 67 -10.01 -12.33 -7.64
N PHE A 68 -8.70 -12.56 -7.54
CA PHE A 68 -7.80 -12.55 -8.68
C PHE A 68 -8.26 -13.49 -9.80
N GLY A 69 -8.75 -14.68 -9.44
CA GLY A 69 -9.30 -15.63 -10.41
C GLY A 69 -10.50 -15.11 -11.19
N ASP A 70 -11.36 -14.31 -10.56
CA ASP A 70 -12.53 -13.71 -11.22
C ASP A 70 -12.09 -12.59 -12.18
N PHE A 71 -11.08 -11.79 -11.81
CA PHE A 71 -10.51 -10.78 -12.71
C PHE A 71 -9.86 -11.42 -13.96
N VAL A 72 -9.10 -12.51 -13.81
CA VAL A 72 -8.48 -13.19 -14.95
C VAL A 72 -9.53 -13.90 -15.81
N ALA A 73 -10.56 -14.50 -15.22
CA ALA A 73 -11.69 -15.08 -15.97
C ALA A 73 -12.44 -14.01 -16.79
N TYR A 74 -12.67 -12.83 -16.20
CA TYR A 74 -13.20 -11.66 -16.88
C TYR A 74 -12.32 -11.23 -18.07
N TYR A 75 -11.01 -11.10 -17.87
CA TYR A 75 -10.06 -10.75 -18.93
C TYR A 75 -10.18 -11.72 -20.11
N GLN A 76 -10.16 -13.03 -19.84
CA GLN A 76 -10.25 -14.07 -20.88
C GLN A 76 -11.59 -14.08 -21.58
N ALA A 77 -12.69 -13.92 -20.83
CA ALA A 77 -14.02 -13.87 -21.40
C ALA A 77 -14.16 -12.68 -22.35
N LYS A 78 -13.65 -11.51 -21.96
CA LYS A 78 -13.67 -10.29 -22.79
C LYS A 78 -12.81 -10.44 -24.04
N GLN A 79 -11.63 -11.05 -23.92
CA GLN A 79 -10.74 -11.32 -25.05
C GLN A 79 -11.34 -12.35 -26.02
N GLY A 80 -12.04 -13.37 -25.50
CA GLY A 80 -12.66 -14.46 -26.28
C GLY A 80 -14.08 -14.17 -26.78
N GLY A 81 -14.67 -13.03 -26.41
CA GLY A 81 -16.05 -12.68 -26.77
C GLY A 81 -17.15 -13.47 -26.04
N SER A 82 -16.84 -14.06 -24.88
CA SER A 82 -17.83 -14.72 -24.02
C SER A 82 -18.25 -13.82 -22.87
N PHE A 83 -19.42 -14.10 -22.28
CA PHE A 83 -19.94 -13.33 -21.16
C PHE A 83 -19.18 -13.59 -19.84
N HIS A 84 -19.04 -12.55 -19.03
CA HIS A 84 -18.64 -12.61 -17.62
C HIS A 84 -19.42 -11.56 -16.83
N TRP A 85 -19.83 -11.87 -15.59
CA TRP A 85 -20.70 -10.99 -14.78
C TRP A 85 -20.10 -9.58 -14.56
N LEU A 86 -18.77 -9.46 -14.45
CA LEU A 86 -18.10 -8.16 -14.28
C LEU A 86 -18.32 -7.22 -15.49
N MET A 87 -18.67 -7.75 -16.67
CA MET A 87 -19.00 -6.95 -17.85
C MET A 87 -20.27 -6.11 -17.67
N GLU A 88 -21.17 -6.50 -16.76
CA GLU A 88 -22.39 -5.74 -16.47
C GLU A 88 -22.08 -4.37 -15.86
N ALA A 89 -20.93 -4.22 -15.20
CA ALA A 89 -20.49 -2.95 -14.61
C ALA A 89 -19.71 -2.05 -15.60
N GLU A 90 -19.44 -2.51 -16.83
CA GLU A 90 -18.62 -1.78 -17.79
C GLU A 90 -19.29 -0.56 -18.44
N SER A 91 -20.60 -0.44 -18.30
CA SER A 91 -21.31 0.80 -18.64
C SER A 91 -20.78 1.99 -17.86
N ASP A 92 -20.30 1.74 -16.64
CA ASP A 92 -19.96 2.77 -15.67
C ASP A 92 -18.48 2.75 -15.28
N LEU A 93 -17.82 1.57 -15.33
CA LEU A 93 -16.45 1.39 -14.83
C LEU A 93 -15.60 0.51 -15.75
N GLN A 94 -14.38 0.96 -16.03
CA GLN A 94 -13.34 0.15 -16.67
C GLN A 94 -12.41 -0.42 -15.61
N PHE A 95 -12.07 -1.70 -15.72
CA PHE A 95 -11.23 -2.41 -14.76
C PHE A 95 -9.83 -2.69 -15.30
N TYR A 96 -8.82 -2.52 -14.46
CA TYR A 96 -7.45 -2.95 -14.74
C TYR A 96 -6.72 -3.34 -13.46
N LEU A 97 -5.82 -4.32 -13.57
CA LEU A 97 -4.93 -4.70 -12.49
C LEU A 97 -3.70 -3.80 -12.53
N ALA A 98 -3.49 -3.03 -11.48
CA ALA A 98 -2.41 -2.08 -11.36
C ALA A 98 -1.41 -2.53 -10.29
N GLN A 99 -0.14 -2.62 -10.67
CA GLN A 99 0.98 -2.82 -9.73
C GLN A 99 0.77 -3.97 -8.72
N CYS A 100 0.19 -5.10 -9.13
CA CYS A 100 -0.10 -6.19 -8.21
C CYS A 100 1.21 -6.92 -7.81
N PRO A 101 1.65 -6.89 -6.54
CA PRO A 101 2.97 -7.39 -6.17
C PRO A 101 3.07 -8.91 -6.26
N LEU A 102 4.01 -9.40 -7.09
CA LEU A 102 4.41 -10.82 -7.18
C LEU A 102 5.59 -11.13 -6.27
N TYR A 103 6.42 -10.14 -5.97
CA TYR A 103 7.61 -10.25 -5.13
C TYR A 103 7.90 -8.89 -4.53
N SER A 104 8.33 -8.87 -3.27
CA SER A 104 8.80 -7.67 -2.58
C SER A 104 9.78 -8.05 -1.48
N THR A 105 10.86 -7.28 -1.34
CA THR A 105 11.78 -7.36 -0.19
C THR A 105 11.29 -6.54 1.00
N SER A 106 10.30 -5.66 0.81
CA SER A 106 9.77 -4.77 1.86
C SER A 106 8.64 -5.46 2.63
N ALA A 107 8.70 -5.40 3.96
CA ALA A 107 7.60 -5.82 4.82
C ALA A 107 6.38 -4.90 4.71
N ASP A 108 6.59 -3.61 4.39
CA ASP A 108 5.52 -2.61 4.27
C ASP A 108 4.64 -2.82 3.03
N VAL A 109 5.18 -3.48 1.99
CA VAL A 109 4.46 -3.77 0.74
C VAL A 109 4.67 -5.25 0.42
N PRO A 110 3.99 -6.17 1.11
CA PRO A 110 4.20 -7.60 0.93
C PRO A 110 3.76 -8.08 -0.45
N ALA A 111 4.30 -9.22 -0.89
CA ALA A 111 3.85 -9.88 -2.11
C ALA A 111 2.40 -10.40 -1.93
N VAL A 112 1.51 -10.04 -2.86
CA VAL A 112 0.10 -10.45 -2.84
C VAL A 112 -0.10 -11.78 -3.58
N LEU A 113 0.63 -11.99 -4.68
CA LEU A 113 0.52 -13.19 -5.51
C LEU A 113 1.87 -13.94 -5.67
N PRO A 114 2.60 -14.25 -4.57
CA PRO A 114 3.95 -14.80 -4.65
C PRO A 114 4.07 -16.13 -5.42
N ASN A 115 3.04 -16.97 -5.38
CA ASN A 115 3.10 -18.27 -6.07
C ASN A 115 2.93 -18.16 -7.60
N LEU A 116 2.62 -16.98 -8.15
CA LEU A 116 2.64 -16.72 -9.60
C LEU A 116 4.03 -16.37 -10.13
N LEU A 117 4.97 -16.02 -9.24
CA LEU A 117 6.31 -15.61 -9.62
C LEU A 117 7.02 -16.62 -10.53
N PRO A 118 6.96 -17.97 -10.33
CA PRO A 118 7.61 -18.91 -11.24
C PRO A 118 7.15 -18.81 -12.71
N CYS A 119 5.89 -18.44 -12.95
CA CYS A 119 5.38 -18.23 -14.31
C CYS A 119 5.94 -16.95 -14.94
N CYS A 120 6.26 -15.96 -14.12
CA CYS A 120 6.78 -14.66 -14.55
C CYS A 120 8.32 -14.62 -14.54
N ALA A 121 8.99 -15.47 -13.75
CA ALA A 121 10.45 -15.53 -13.63
C ALA A 121 11.11 -15.97 -14.94
N ALA A 122 10.45 -16.84 -15.70
CA ALA A 122 10.86 -17.18 -17.07
C ALA A 122 10.82 -15.97 -18.02
N LEU A 123 10.11 -14.91 -17.63
CA LEU A 123 9.96 -13.65 -18.34
C LEU A 123 10.82 -12.52 -17.75
N LYS A 124 11.85 -12.85 -16.98
CA LYS A 124 12.85 -11.89 -16.49
C LYS A 124 13.76 -11.45 -17.65
N PRO A 125 13.81 -10.15 -18.00
CA PRO A 125 14.76 -9.65 -18.99
C PRO A 125 16.22 -9.94 -18.59
N PRO A 126 17.10 -10.41 -19.51
CA PRO A 126 18.48 -10.79 -19.19
C PRO A 126 19.32 -9.68 -18.56
N VAL A 127 18.95 -8.41 -18.82
CA VAL A 127 19.65 -7.26 -18.21
C VAL A 127 19.57 -7.25 -16.67
N LEU A 128 18.58 -7.94 -16.10
CA LEU A 128 18.37 -8.03 -14.66
C LEU A 128 19.13 -9.19 -14.00
N ASP A 129 19.92 -9.97 -14.73
CA ASP A 129 20.62 -11.16 -14.19
C ASP A 129 21.60 -10.79 -13.08
N THR A 130 22.18 -9.60 -13.14
CA THR A 130 23.12 -9.07 -12.14
C THR A 130 22.52 -7.94 -11.29
N VAL A 131 21.20 -7.84 -11.24
CA VAL A 131 20.48 -6.79 -10.51
C VAL A 131 19.70 -7.41 -9.36
N ASP A 132 19.90 -6.86 -8.17
CA ASP A 132 19.11 -7.18 -6.98
C ASP A 132 17.75 -6.47 -7.10
N VAL A 133 16.77 -7.18 -7.66
CA VAL A 133 15.39 -6.70 -7.80
C VAL A 133 14.75 -6.65 -6.41
N THR A 134 14.14 -5.51 -6.07
CA THR A 134 13.47 -5.30 -4.78
C THR A 134 11.96 -5.55 -4.86
N GLN A 135 11.36 -5.34 -6.03
CA GLN A 135 9.93 -5.58 -6.23
C GLN A 135 9.60 -5.99 -7.68
N ILE A 136 8.63 -6.89 -7.84
CA ILE A 136 8.11 -7.33 -9.15
C ILE A 136 6.60 -7.19 -9.14
N ASN A 137 6.04 -6.46 -10.10
CA ASN A 137 4.59 -6.23 -10.15
C ASN A 137 3.97 -6.67 -11.47
N LEU A 138 2.78 -7.24 -11.37
CA LEU A 138 1.93 -7.63 -12.49
C LEU A 138 0.95 -6.51 -12.84
N TRP A 139 0.80 -6.27 -14.15
CA TRP A 139 -0.13 -5.32 -14.73
C TRP A 139 -0.99 -6.02 -15.79
N MET A 140 -2.30 -5.81 -15.75
CA MET A 140 -3.22 -6.37 -16.74
C MET A 140 -4.29 -5.34 -17.10
N THR A 141 -4.34 -4.99 -18.38
CA THR A 141 -5.25 -3.97 -18.93
C THR A 141 -6.23 -4.63 -19.88
N VAL A 142 -7.54 -4.43 -19.67
CA VAL A 142 -8.59 -5.03 -20.50
C VAL A 142 -9.01 -4.09 -21.64
N ALA A 143 -9.23 -2.81 -21.32
CA ALA A 143 -9.55 -1.74 -22.28
C ALA A 143 -8.38 -0.73 -22.37
N PRO A 144 -8.24 0.04 -23.47
CA PRO A 144 -7.15 1.00 -23.60
C PRO A 144 -7.16 2.01 -22.44
N SER A 145 -5.98 2.30 -21.90
CA SER A 145 -5.85 3.21 -20.74
C SER A 145 -4.59 4.06 -20.83
N ASP A 146 -4.70 5.29 -20.33
CA ASP A 146 -3.58 6.21 -20.15
C ASP A 146 -3.30 6.37 -18.65
N THR A 147 -2.03 6.41 -18.25
CA THR A 147 -1.63 6.90 -16.92
C THR A 147 -1.48 8.42 -16.94
N SER A 148 -1.52 9.07 -15.78
CA SER A 148 -0.98 10.43 -15.65
C SER A 148 0.54 10.43 -15.83
N VAL A 149 1.12 11.62 -16.06
CA VAL A 149 2.56 11.82 -16.01
C VAL A 149 3.03 11.73 -14.56
N HIS A 150 3.93 10.80 -14.28
CA HIS A 150 4.49 10.59 -12.95
C HIS A 150 5.92 10.07 -13.04
N TYR A 151 6.65 10.01 -11.92
CA TYR A 151 7.91 9.27 -11.84
C TYR A 151 7.90 8.29 -10.68
N ASP A 152 8.78 7.29 -10.79
CA ASP A 152 9.07 6.34 -9.73
C ASP A 152 10.35 6.74 -8.98
N ALA A 153 10.41 6.40 -7.69
CA ALA A 153 11.61 6.50 -6.86
C ALA A 153 12.45 5.21 -6.89
N TYR A 154 12.36 4.47 -8.00
CA TYR A 154 13.10 3.25 -8.27
C TYR A 154 13.63 3.26 -9.69
N GLU A 155 14.74 2.56 -9.91
CA GLU A 155 15.12 2.16 -11.26
C GLU A 155 14.13 1.08 -11.72
N ASN A 156 13.66 1.14 -12.97
CA ASN A 156 12.53 0.32 -13.41
C ASN A 156 12.82 -0.33 -14.77
N ILE A 157 12.56 -1.63 -14.88
CA ILE A 157 12.42 -2.33 -16.17
C ILE A 157 10.94 -2.66 -16.38
N LEU A 158 10.32 -2.05 -17.39
CA LEU A 158 8.96 -2.36 -17.83
C LEU A 158 9.01 -3.36 -18.98
N HIS A 159 8.52 -4.58 -18.78
CA HIS A 159 8.45 -5.63 -19.79
C HIS A 159 6.99 -5.91 -20.15
N VAL A 160 6.64 -5.77 -21.42
CA VAL A 160 5.33 -6.20 -21.93
C VAL A 160 5.42 -7.68 -22.27
N VAL A 161 4.47 -8.47 -21.78
CA VAL A 161 4.38 -9.92 -22.00
C VAL A 161 3.39 -10.25 -23.11
N GLU A 162 2.28 -9.50 -23.17
CA GLU A 162 1.22 -9.61 -24.17
C GLU A 162 0.70 -8.20 -24.48
N GLY A 163 0.34 -7.92 -25.73
CA GLY A 163 -0.14 -6.60 -26.15
C GLY A 163 1.00 -5.60 -26.39
N SER A 164 0.75 -4.32 -26.09
CA SER A 164 1.73 -3.25 -26.30
C SER A 164 1.47 -2.04 -25.42
N LYS A 165 2.54 -1.31 -25.09
CA LYS A 165 2.50 -0.02 -24.42
C LYS A 165 3.25 1.04 -25.24
N ARG A 166 2.73 2.27 -25.26
CA ARG A 166 3.47 3.45 -25.71
C ARG A 166 3.85 4.27 -24.48
N VAL A 167 5.14 4.54 -24.31
CA VAL A 167 5.67 5.22 -23.14
C VAL A 167 6.36 6.50 -23.56
N ARG A 168 5.83 7.64 -23.10
CA ARG A 168 6.50 8.94 -23.23
C ARG A 168 7.32 9.17 -21.98
N LEU A 169 8.59 9.50 -22.15
CA LEU A 169 9.51 9.84 -21.06
C LEU A 169 10.02 11.26 -21.20
N TYR A 170 10.08 11.96 -20.08
CA TYR A 170 10.62 13.31 -19.96
C TYR A 170 11.77 13.28 -18.96
N PRO A 171 12.89 13.96 -19.27
CA PRO A 171 14.01 14.01 -18.35
C PRO A 171 13.60 14.73 -17.06
N PRO A 172 14.27 14.46 -15.93
CA PRO A 172 14.01 15.16 -14.67
C PRO A 172 14.10 16.69 -14.77
N SER A 173 14.91 17.21 -15.70
CA SER A 173 15.00 18.64 -16.01
C SER A 173 13.71 19.27 -16.55
N ALA A 174 12.76 18.47 -17.03
CA ALA A 174 11.43 18.93 -17.48
C ALA A 174 10.45 19.20 -16.32
N THR A 175 10.82 18.90 -15.07
CA THR A 175 9.97 19.07 -13.88
C THR A 175 9.26 20.43 -13.80
N PRO A 176 9.89 21.60 -14.11
CA PRO A 176 9.20 22.89 -14.08
C PRO A 176 7.99 22.99 -15.02
N ALA A 177 8.05 22.34 -16.19
CA ALA A 177 6.94 22.31 -17.15
C ALA A 177 5.87 21.28 -16.77
N ILE A 178 6.27 20.19 -16.11
CA ILE A 178 5.37 19.10 -15.71
C ILE A 178 4.51 19.47 -14.50
N GLN A 179 4.93 20.44 -13.69
CA GLN A 179 4.14 20.95 -12.55
C GLN A 179 3.72 19.82 -11.57
N PRO A 180 4.67 19.27 -10.79
CA PRO A 180 4.34 18.26 -9.78
C PRO A 180 3.37 18.81 -8.73
N HIS A 181 2.63 17.90 -8.07
CA HIS A 181 1.94 18.27 -6.83
C HIS A 181 2.93 18.81 -5.79
N ALA A 182 2.43 19.66 -4.89
CA ALA A 182 3.24 20.21 -3.81
C ALA A 182 3.88 19.12 -2.94
N ILE A 183 5.02 19.42 -2.32
CA ILE A 183 5.81 18.45 -1.51
C ILE A 183 5.02 17.79 -0.38
N TYR A 184 4.00 18.46 0.16
CA TYR A 184 3.14 17.92 1.21
C TYR A 184 2.02 17.00 0.69
N SER A 185 1.88 16.87 -0.63
CA SER A 185 0.95 15.93 -1.25
C SER A 185 1.53 14.52 -1.25
N LYS A 186 0.68 13.53 -0.94
CA LYS A 186 1.01 12.10 -1.13
C LYS A 186 1.33 11.76 -2.59
N SER A 187 0.92 12.63 -3.51
CA SER A 187 1.04 12.50 -4.97
C SER A 187 2.13 13.40 -5.56
N SER A 188 3.11 13.84 -4.76
CA SER A 188 4.20 14.74 -5.18
C SER A 188 5.06 14.25 -6.36
N ASN A 189 4.99 12.96 -6.68
CA ASN A 189 5.60 12.36 -7.86
C ASN A 189 4.67 12.29 -9.09
N HIS A 190 3.47 12.88 -9.02
CA HIS A 190 2.53 13.02 -10.13
C HIS A 190 2.40 14.49 -10.55
N THR A 191 2.01 14.71 -11.80
CA THR A 191 1.65 16.04 -12.32
C THR A 191 0.28 16.50 -11.80
N ILE A 192 0.09 17.81 -11.70
CA ILE A 192 -1.24 18.44 -11.53
C ILE A 192 -1.98 18.63 -12.87
N LEU A 193 -1.30 18.45 -14.00
CA LEU A 193 -1.86 18.66 -15.33
C LEU A 193 -2.88 17.57 -15.67
N THR A 194 -3.90 17.94 -16.45
CA THR A 194 -4.84 17.00 -17.08
C THR A 194 -4.14 16.11 -18.10
N LEU A 195 -4.83 15.06 -18.56
CA LEU A 195 -4.27 14.18 -19.58
C LEU A 195 -4.10 14.91 -20.94
N GLU A 196 -5.00 15.84 -21.26
CA GLU A 196 -4.92 16.67 -22.46
C GLU A 196 -3.70 17.60 -22.41
N GLU A 197 -3.52 18.34 -21.31
CA GLU A 197 -2.36 19.22 -21.11
C GLU A 197 -1.05 18.41 -21.12
N SER A 198 -1.03 17.26 -20.46
CA SER A 198 0.12 16.35 -20.44
C SER A 198 0.49 15.85 -21.84
N LYS A 199 -0.50 15.63 -22.73
CA LYS A 199 -0.26 15.20 -24.11
C LYS A 199 0.38 16.30 -24.97
N ALA A 200 0.25 17.56 -24.56
CA ALA A 200 0.81 18.73 -25.23
C ALA A 200 2.22 19.12 -24.73
N LEU A 201 2.74 18.47 -23.68
CA LEU A 201 4.09 18.74 -23.16
C LEU A 201 5.17 18.48 -24.24
N PRO A 202 6.16 19.39 -24.39
CA PRO A 202 7.27 19.20 -25.32
C PRO A 202 8.37 18.29 -24.72
N ASP A 203 9.45 18.07 -25.50
CA ASP A 203 10.71 17.50 -25.04
C ASP A 203 10.63 16.08 -24.42
N PHE A 204 9.78 15.23 -25.00
CA PHE A 204 9.72 13.81 -24.66
C PHE A 204 10.46 12.92 -25.65
N VAL A 205 10.86 11.75 -25.16
CA VAL A 205 11.23 10.59 -26.00
C VAL A 205 10.12 9.55 -25.86
N GLU A 206 9.63 9.02 -26.98
CA GLU A 206 8.56 8.02 -26.99
C GLU A 206 9.12 6.64 -27.38
N PHE A 207 8.68 5.61 -26.65
CA PHE A 207 9.04 4.22 -26.89
C PHE A 207 7.78 3.37 -27.09
N ASN A 208 7.83 2.47 -28.07
CA ASN A 208 6.86 1.39 -28.21
C ASN A 208 7.45 0.13 -27.56
N VAL A 209 6.74 -0.43 -26.59
CA VAL A 209 7.15 -1.64 -25.86
C VAL A 209 6.16 -2.74 -26.20
N ASP A 210 6.66 -3.83 -26.75
CA ASP A 210 5.88 -5.01 -27.15
C ASP A 210 6.41 -6.27 -26.46
N ALA A 211 5.85 -7.43 -26.80
CA ALA A 211 6.23 -8.71 -26.20
C ALA A 211 7.70 -9.13 -26.41
N ASN A 212 8.46 -8.44 -27.27
CA ASN A 212 9.85 -8.79 -27.58
C ASN A 212 10.86 -7.88 -26.87
N THR A 213 10.39 -6.79 -26.26
CA THR A 213 11.23 -5.72 -25.73
C THR A 213 10.83 -5.38 -24.30
N ALA A 214 11.82 -4.94 -23.53
CA ALA A 214 11.56 -4.27 -22.26
C ALA A 214 12.15 -2.86 -22.31
N LEU A 215 11.61 -1.96 -21.50
CA LEU A 215 12.03 -0.57 -21.43
C LEU A 215 12.69 -0.31 -20.09
N TYR A 216 13.93 0.17 -20.13
CA TYR A 216 14.56 0.76 -18.95
C TYR A 216 14.07 2.19 -18.76
N ILE A 217 13.47 2.44 -17.60
CA ILE A 217 12.98 3.73 -17.13
C ILE A 217 13.85 4.10 -15.93
N PRO A 218 14.76 5.09 -16.06
CA PRO A 218 15.62 5.45 -14.96
C PRO A 218 14.85 6.16 -13.84
N GLU A 219 15.29 5.97 -12.61
CA GLU A 219 14.65 6.61 -11.44
C GLU A 219 14.52 8.14 -11.62
N GLY A 220 13.34 8.67 -11.31
CA GLY A 220 13.02 10.09 -11.41
C GLY A 220 12.74 10.61 -12.82
N TRP A 221 12.76 9.74 -13.83
CA TRP A 221 12.23 10.09 -15.15
C TRP A 221 10.71 10.10 -15.12
N TRP A 222 10.16 11.26 -15.49
CA TRP A 222 8.74 11.42 -15.67
C TRP A 222 8.28 10.59 -16.86
N HIS A 223 7.16 9.91 -16.73
CA HIS A 223 6.64 9.06 -17.78
C HIS A 223 5.11 9.01 -17.80
N GLN A 224 4.59 8.86 -19.00
CA GLN A 224 3.18 8.61 -19.29
C GLN A 224 3.09 7.31 -20.09
N VAL A 225 2.20 6.42 -19.67
CA VAL A 225 2.03 5.10 -20.29
C VAL A 225 0.64 5.00 -20.88
N HIS A 226 0.60 4.79 -22.19
CA HIS A 226 -0.59 4.34 -22.89
C HIS A 226 -0.53 2.81 -23.05
N SER A 227 -1.53 2.09 -22.55
CA SER A 227 -1.64 0.64 -22.70
C SER A 227 -2.74 0.31 -23.71
N ALA A 228 -2.45 -0.56 -24.67
CA ALA A 228 -3.47 -1.09 -25.58
C ALA A 228 -4.41 -2.06 -24.84
N SER A 229 -5.58 -2.34 -25.43
CA SER A 229 -6.47 -3.40 -24.94
C SER A 229 -5.74 -4.72 -24.81
N PHE A 230 -6.10 -5.51 -23.79
CA PHE A 230 -5.54 -6.85 -23.55
C PHE A 230 -4.01 -6.85 -23.46
N THR A 231 -3.47 -5.89 -22.70
CA THR A 231 -2.03 -5.80 -22.45
C THR A 231 -1.71 -6.40 -21.09
N VAL A 232 -0.73 -7.31 -21.05
CA VAL A 232 -0.12 -7.82 -19.83
C VAL A 232 1.32 -7.35 -19.75
N ALA A 233 1.72 -6.78 -18.62
CA ALA A 233 3.09 -6.35 -18.40
C ALA A 233 3.57 -6.74 -17.00
N VAL A 234 4.89 -6.87 -16.88
CA VAL A 234 5.58 -7.06 -15.61
C VAL A 234 6.62 -5.96 -15.50
N ASN A 235 6.65 -5.27 -14.37
CA ASN A 235 7.73 -4.33 -14.09
C ASN A 235 8.59 -4.81 -12.93
N TYR A 236 9.87 -4.46 -12.99
CA TYR A 236 10.90 -4.84 -12.02
C TYR A 236 11.51 -3.56 -11.45
N TRP A 237 11.30 -3.33 -10.16
CA TRP A 237 11.94 -2.23 -9.43
C TRP A 237 13.17 -2.72 -8.69
N PHE A 238 14.18 -1.85 -8.65
CA PHE A 238 15.42 -2.06 -7.89
C PHE A 238 15.97 -0.73 -7.40
N ASP A 239 16.88 -0.81 -6.44
CA ASP A 239 17.45 0.37 -5.79
C ASP A 239 18.22 1.23 -6.79
N GLY A 240 17.93 2.54 -6.75
CA GLY A 240 18.63 3.55 -7.54
C GLY A 240 19.39 4.55 -6.70
N MET A 241 18.99 5.82 -6.79
CA MET A 241 19.71 6.96 -6.25
C MET A 241 19.37 7.30 -4.80
N ARG A 242 18.46 6.57 -4.14
CA ARG A 242 18.09 6.87 -2.74
C ARG A 242 19.30 6.94 -1.81
N SER A 243 20.32 6.10 -2.00
CA SER A 243 21.58 6.17 -1.23
C SER A 243 22.48 7.38 -1.56
N ARG A 244 22.16 8.10 -2.64
CA ARG A 244 22.89 9.25 -3.19
C ARG A 244 21.96 10.44 -3.40
N LEU A 245 21.00 10.66 -2.51
CA LEU A 245 19.95 11.69 -2.54
C LEU A 245 20.32 13.04 -3.19
N LEU A 246 21.55 13.51 -2.98
CA LEU A 246 22.03 14.80 -3.50
C LEU A 246 22.42 14.79 -4.99
N ALA A 247 22.50 13.62 -5.63
CA ALA A 247 22.95 13.50 -7.01
C ALA A 247 21.87 13.89 -8.05
N GLN A 248 20.60 14.06 -7.65
CA GLN A 248 19.54 14.55 -8.53
C GLN A 248 18.63 15.54 -7.78
N PRO A 249 18.92 16.86 -7.82
CA PRO A 249 18.21 17.87 -7.04
C PRO A 249 16.69 17.91 -7.25
N THR A 250 16.20 17.50 -8.41
CA THR A 250 14.76 17.47 -8.73
C THR A 250 13.97 16.42 -7.94
N MET A 251 14.65 15.38 -7.42
CA MET A 251 14.05 14.32 -6.62
C MET A 251 14.09 14.61 -5.12
N VAL A 252 14.87 15.61 -4.69
CA VAL A 252 15.03 15.98 -3.29
C VAL A 252 13.69 16.26 -2.60
N PRO A 253 12.71 16.96 -3.19
CA PRO A 253 11.42 17.19 -2.55
C PRO A 253 10.69 15.89 -2.18
N TYR A 254 10.58 14.93 -3.12
CA TYR A 254 9.91 13.66 -2.86
C TYR A 254 10.63 12.86 -1.79
N TYR A 255 11.96 12.79 -1.88
CA TYR A 255 12.71 12.07 -0.88
C TYR A 255 12.67 12.72 0.50
N ALA A 256 12.69 14.05 0.59
CA ALA A 256 12.50 14.76 1.84
C ALA A 256 11.14 14.42 2.45
N ARG A 257 10.07 14.33 1.64
CA ARG A 257 8.76 13.84 2.10
C ARG A 257 8.85 12.44 2.67
N VAL A 258 9.41 11.48 1.93
CA VAL A 258 9.55 10.08 2.38
C VAL A 258 10.34 9.99 3.69
N VAL A 259 11.45 10.73 3.80
CA VAL A 259 12.25 10.78 5.04
C VAL A 259 11.45 11.38 6.19
N VAL A 260 10.68 12.45 5.98
CA VAL A 260 9.84 13.04 7.02
C VAL A 260 8.72 12.08 7.44
N GLU A 261 8.08 11.39 6.49
CA GLU A 261 7.08 10.35 6.78
C GLU A 261 7.69 9.21 7.61
N ASP A 262 8.87 8.72 7.23
CA ASP A 262 9.61 7.69 7.96
C ASP A 262 10.00 8.15 9.37
N LEU A 263 10.44 9.40 9.52
CA LEU A 263 10.77 9.99 10.82
C LEU A 263 9.54 10.11 11.72
N VAL A 264 8.40 10.57 11.19
CA VAL A 264 7.14 10.66 11.94
C VAL A 264 6.67 9.27 12.36
N ARG A 265 6.73 8.29 11.46
CA ARG A 265 6.42 6.89 11.76
C ARG A 265 7.31 6.34 12.88
N SER A 266 8.63 6.52 12.79
CA SER A 266 9.56 6.09 13.83
C SER A 266 9.26 6.76 15.17
N ALA A 267 9.02 8.08 15.17
CA ALA A 267 8.71 8.81 16.41
C ALA A 267 7.40 8.34 17.06
N ARG A 268 6.38 7.97 16.27
CA ARG A 268 5.13 7.38 16.79
C ARG A 268 5.40 6.04 17.48
N LEU A 269 6.17 5.16 16.84
CA LEU A 269 6.55 3.85 17.39
C LEU A 269 7.37 3.99 18.68
N ASP A 270 8.35 4.89 18.70
CA ASP A 270 9.19 5.14 19.87
C ASP A 270 8.36 5.71 21.03
N ALA A 271 7.50 6.70 20.76
CA ALA A 271 6.61 7.28 21.77
C ALA A 271 5.61 6.26 22.33
N MET A 272 5.06 5.39 21.48
CA MET A 272 4.16 4.31 21.91
C MET A 272 4.89 3.29 22.78
N LYS A 273 6.10 2.88 22.38
CA LYS A 273 6.94 1.98 23.17
C LYS A 273 7.27 2.58 24.54
N ASP A 274 7.66 3.86 24.58
CA ASP A 274 7.94 4.57 25.83
C ASP A 274 6.68 4.63 26.72
N ALA A 275 5.49 4.86 26.15
CA ALA A 275 4.23 4.86 26.88
C ALA A 275 3.95 3.49 27.52
N VAL A 276 4.07 2.41 26.74
CA VAL A 276 3.90 1.03 27.22
C VAL A 276 4.89 0.69 28.35
N ASP A 277 6.17 0.99 28.16
CA ASP A 277 7.22 0.71 29.15
C ASP A 277 6.98 1.49 30.45
N GLN A 278 6.59 2.77 30.35
CA GLN A 278 6.29 3.60 31.51
C GLN A 278 5.02 3.14 32.24
N SER A 279 3.95 2.79 31.52
CA SER A 279 2.72 2.24 32.09
C SER A 279 2.98 0.95 32.86
N ARG A 280 3.73 0.02 32.25
CA ARG A 280 4.12 -1.24 32.88
C ARG A 280 4.96 -1.00 34.13
N HIS A 281 5.89 -0.06 34.07
CA HIS A 281 6.71 0.32 35.21
C HIS A 281 5.87 0.88 36.37
N ARG A 282 4.91 1.78 36.10
CA ARG A 282 4.01 2.35 37.11
C ARG A 282 3.18 1.28 37.81
N LEU A 283 2.62 0.31 37.06
CA LEU A 283 1.82 -0.77 37.65
C LEU A 283 2.66 -1.72 38.52
N LEU A 284 3.86 -2.09 38.05
CA LEU A 284 4.78 -2.95 38.80
C LEU A 284 5.25 -2.28 40.08
N GLN A 285 5.62 -0.99 40.03
CA GLN A 285 6.03 -0.24 41.22
C GLN A 285 4.93 -0.13 42.27
N ARG A 286 3.67 -0.01 41.83
CA ARG A 286 2.49 0.05 42.71
C ARG A 286 2.00 -1.33 43.16
N ASN A 287 2.66 -2.43 42.73
CA ASN A 287 2.20 -3.82 42.92
C ASN A 287 0.75 -4.04 42.45
N LEU A 288 0.33 -3.35 41.38
CA LEU A 288 -1.02 -3.46 40.82
C LEU A 288 -1.11 -4.52 39.71
N LEU A 289 0.02 -4.92 39.14
CA LEU A 289 0.10 -5.93 38.08
C LEU A 289 1.27 -6.86 38.35
N ALA A 290 1.11 -8.15 38.06
CA ALA A 290 2.20 -9.12 38.07
C ALA A 290 3.07 -8.99 36.81
N GLN A 291 4.26 -9.60 36.81
CA GLN A 291 5.09 -9.65 35.59
C GLN A 291 4.35 -10.36 34.45
N ASP A 292 3.68 -11.47 34.74
CA ASP A 292 2.85 -12.22 33.79
C ASP A 292 1.39 -12.13 34.23
N PRO A 293 0.65 -11.10 33.78
CA PRO A 293 -0.73 -10.92 34.20
C PRO A 293 -1.66 -11.93 33.54
N THR A 294 -2.73 -12.31 34.24
CA THR A 294 -3.84 -13.07 33.66
C THR A 294 -4.91 -12.12 33.13
N LEU A 295 -5.75 -12.62 32.21
CA LEU A 295 -6.90 -11.88 31.71
C LEU A 295 -7.82 -11.38 32.85
N ASP A 296 -8.13 -12.26 33.81
CA ASP A 296 -8.98 -11.93 34.96
C ASP A 296 -8.35 -10.85 35.86
N ALA A 297 -7.02 -10.87 36.03
CA ALA A 297 -6.32 -9.87 36.82
C ALA A 297 -6.37 -8.49 36.15
N LEU A 298 -6.19 -8.43 34.82
CA LEU A 298 -6.30 -7.20 34.05
C LEU A 298 -7.73 -6.64 34.06
N GLU A 299 -8.73 -7.49 33.83
CA GLU A 299 -10.14 -7.08 33.88
C GLU A 299 -10.50 -6.53 35.26
N THR A 300 -10.13 -7.27 36.33
CA THR A 300 -10.37 -6.85 37.72
C THR A 300 -9.74 -5.47 37.99
N LEU A 301 -8.52 -5.25 37.51
CA LEU A 301 -7.82 -3.98 37.67
C LEU A 301 -8.54 -2.82 36.96
N VAL A 302 -8.92 -3.02 35.69
CA VAL A 302 -9.59 -1.98 34.88
C VAL A 302 -10.97 -1.63 35.47
N VAL A 303 -11.75 -2.64 35.87
CA VAL A 303 -13.13 -2.46 36.34
C VAL A 303 -13.18 -1.86 37.74
N ASN A 304 -12.32 -2.31 38.66
CA ASN A 304 -12.43 -1.93 40.07
C ASN A 304 -11.68 -0.64 40.44
N THR A 305 -10.74 -0.18 39.62
CA THR A 305 -10.05 1.08 39.88
C THR A 305 -10.95 2.29 39.61
N SER A 306 -10.87 3.30 40.47
CA SER A 306 -11.43 4.63 40.25
C SER A 306 -10.44 5.61 39.62
N ASP A 307 -9.16 5.23 39.51
CA ASP A 307 -8.09 6.02 38.92
C ASP A 307 -8.03 5.76 37.40
N PRO A 308 -8.39 6.74 36.54
CA PRO A 308 -8.39 6.56 35.09
C PRO A 308 -7.01 6.18 34.56
N SER A 309 -5.93 6.71 35.16
CA SER A 309 -4.56 6.42 34.73
C SER A 309 -4.20 4.94 34.89
N VAL A 310 -4.73 4.29 35.93
CA VAL A 310 -4.52 2.85 36.16
C VAL A 310 -5.26 2.01 35.12
N ARG A 311 -6.42 2.47 34.63
CA ARG A 311 -7.16 1.77 33.56
C ARG A 311 -6.37 1.80 32.26
N GLU A 312 -5.86 2.98 31.89
CA GLU A 312 -5.04 3.13 30.70
C GLU A 312 -3.75 2.31 30.81
N ASP A 313 -3.07 2.40 31.96
CA ASP A 313 -1.84 1.65 32.20
C ASP A 313 -2.07 0.13 32.07
N ALA A 314 -3.22 -0.37 32.50
CA ALA A 314 -3.56 -1.79 32.40
C ALA A 314 -3.73 -2.24 30.94
N LEU A 315 -4.37 -1.42 30.10
CA LEU A 315 -4.51 -1.71 28.67
C LEU A 315 -3.18 -1.60 27.93
N LEU A 316 -2.41 -0.52 28.16
CA LEU A 316 -1.08 -0.33 27.56
C LEU A 316 -0.10 -1.45 27.96
N SER A 317 -0.26 -2.02 29.16
CA SER A 317 0.59 -3.11 29.66
C SER A 317 0.10 -4.51 29.29
N ALA A 318 -1.07 -4.63 28.65
CA ALA A 318 -1.65 -5.92 28.29
C ALA A 318 -0.84 -6.56 27.15
N PRO A 319 -0.38 -7.82 27.30
CA PRO A 319 0.21 -8.55 26.18
C PRO A 319 -0.77 -8.67 25.01
N PRO A 320 -0.32 -8.70 23.74
CA PRO A 320 -1.21 -8.80 22.57
C PRO A 320 -2.24 -9.94 22.67
N ALA A 321 -1.81 -11.12 23.12
CA ALA A 321 -2.68 -12.29 23.32
C ALA A 321 -3.79 -12.09 24.37
N LEU A 322 -3.68 -11.08 25.25
CA LEU A 322 -4.68 -10.75 26.26
C LEU A 322 -5.43 -9.46 25.93
N LEU A 323 -4.89 -8.59 25.09
CA LEU A 323 -5.46 -7.27 24.79
C LEU A 323 -6.85 -7.39 24.15
N TYR A 324 -6.99 -8.12 23.05
CA TYR A 324 -8.29 -8.26 22.37
C TYR A 324 -9.34 -8.94 23.25
N PRO A 325 -9.06 -10.07 23.93
CA PRO A 325 -10.01 -10.66 24.88
C PRO A 325 -10.39 -9.71 26.03
N LEU A 326 -9.45 -8.92 26.52
CA LEU A 326 -9.67 -7.96 27.60
C LEU A 326 -10.62 -6.85 27.17
N VAL A 327 -10.35 -6.23 26.02
CA VAL A 327 -11.19 -5.17 25.45
C VAL A 327 -12.60 -5.70 25.17
N LEU A 328 -12.72 -6.88 24.56
CA LEU A 328 -14.00 -7.52 24.31
C LEU A 328 -14.79 -7.72 25.62
N ARG A 329 -14.15 -8.32 26.63
CA ARG A 329 -14.80 -8.61 27.91
C ARG A 329 -15.23 -7.36 28.68
N ILE A 330 -14.37 -6.33 28.71
CA ILE A 330 -14.72 -5.04 29.35
C ILE A 330 -15.89 -4.38 28.62
N SER A 331 -15.89 -4.41 27.28
CA SER A 331 -16.96 -3.82 26.47
C SER A 331 -18.32 -4.52 26.66
N GLU A 332 -18.33 -5.85 26.82
CA GLU A 332 -19.54 -6.64 27.01
C GLU A 332 -20.07 -6.58 28.44
N HIS A 333 -19.18 -6.74 29.44
CA HIS A 333 -19.58 -6.85 30.83
C HIS A 333 -19.69 -5.51 31.55
N GLN A 334 -18.92 -4.51 31.12
CA GLN A 334 -18.82 -3.19 31.76
C GLN A 334 -18.81 -2.06 30.72
N PRO A 335 -19.86 -1.95 29.87
CA PRO A 335 -19.88 -1.01 28.75
C PRO A 335 -19.71 0.46 29.17
N SER A 336 -20.19 0.85 30.35
CA SER A 336 -19.97 2.21 30.87
C SER A 336 -18.50 2.49 31.20
N VAL A 337 -17.77 1.50 31.73
CA VAL A 337 -16.33 1.63 32.01
C VAL A 337 -15.57 1.75 30.69
N TRP A 338 -15.90 0.91 29.71
CA TRP A 338 -15.29 0.95 28.39
C TRP A 338 -15.49 2.29 27.70
N PHE A 339 -16.72 2.79 27.66
CA PHE A 339 -17.04 4.06 27.03
C PHE A 339 -16.30 5.23 27.69
N THR A 340 -16.35 5.34 29.03
CA THR A 340 -15.62 6.41 29.74
C THR A 340 -14.12 6.35 29.51
N LEU A 341 -13.56 5.14 29.35
CA LEU A 341 -12.16 4.95 29.01
C LEU A 341 -11.85 5.46 27.60
N LEU A 342 -12.66 5.12 26.59
CA LEU A 342 -12.47 5.62 25.23
C LEU A 342 -12.63 7.15 25.16
N GLU A 343 -13.62 7.71 25.82
CA GLU A 343 -13.87 9.16 25.87
C GLU A 343 -12.70 9.91 26.53
N GLY A 344 -12.25 9.43 27.69
CA GLY A 344 -11.17 10.02 28.49
C GLY A 344 -9.75 9.68 28.06
N SER A 345 -9.59 8.77 27.08
CA SER A 345 -8.29 8.21 26.69
C SER A 345 -7.22 9.24 26.34
N SER A 346 -5.99 9.00 26.77
CA SER A 346 -4.78 9.66 26.26
C SER A 346 -4.57 9.42 24.76
N LEU A 347 -3.75 10.27 24.14
CA LEU A 347 -3.41 10.12 22.72
C LEU A 347 -2.63 8.83 22.48
N GLU A 348 -1.76 8.47 23.42
CA GLU A 348 -0.94 7.26 23.43
C GLU A 348 -1.80 5.98 23.47
N LEU A 349 -2.83 5.94 24.33
CA LEU A 349 -3.72 4.79 24.38
C LEU A 349 -4.53 4.63 23.09
N VAL A 350 -4.99 5.73 22.51
CA VAL A 350 -5.70 5.67 21.22
C VAL A 350 -4.80 5.20 20.10
N GLU A 351 -3.57 5.72 20.01
CA GLU A 351 -2.58 5.23 19.06
C GLU A 351 -2.37 3.72 19.23
N PHE A 352 -2.10 3.27 20.45
CA PHE A 352 -1.86 1.87 20.78
C PHE A 352 -3.02 0.95 20.41
N LEU A 353 -4.25 1.32 20.77
CA LEU A 353 -5.44 0.52 20.46
C LEU A 353 -5.70 0.47 18.96
N THR A 354 -5.58 1.60 18.26
CA THR A 354 -5.83 1.64 16.82
C THR A 354 -4.76 0.93 16.01
N ASP A 355 -3.48 1.00 16.42
CA ASP A 355 -2.39 0.21 15.83
C ASP A 355 -2.62 -1.29 16.03
N ALA A 356 -3.02 -1.71 17.24
CA ALA A 356 -3.38 -3.11 17.50
C ALA A 356 -4.60 -3.55 16.67
N TRP A 357 -5.58 -2.68 16.44
CA TRP A 357 -6.77 -3.01 15.66
C TRP A 357 -6.50 -3.17 14.16
N ASP A 358 -5.39 -2.65 13.64
CA ASP A 358 -4.99 -2.85 12.24
C ASP A 358 -4.46 -4.29 11.99
N ASP A 359 -4.09 -5.05 13.03
CA ASP A 359 -3.71 -6.48 12.94
C ASP A 359 -4.93 -7.42 13.10
N HIS A 360 -5.67 -7.57 12.01
CA HIS A 360 -6.84 -8.45 11.94
C HIS A 360 -6.52 -9.93 12.18
N ASP A 361 -5.30 -10.38 11.86
CA ASP A 361 -4.88 -11.77 12.02
C ASP A 361 -4.67 -12.10 13.51
N GLU A 362 -3.93 -11.25 14.23
CA GLU A 362 -3.72 -11.41 15.67
C GLU A 362 -5.01 -11.21 16.46
N LEU A 363 -5.85 -10.26 16.04
CA LEU A 363 -7.20 -10.09 16.58
C LEU A 363 -8.00 -11.39 16.47
N SER A 364 -8.07 -11.97 15.27
CA SER A 364 -8.83 -13.20 15.02
C SER A 364 -8.28 -14.36 15.84
N ARG A 365 -6.94 -14.56 15.84
CA ARG A 365 -6.28 -15.62 16.63
C ARG A 365 -6.55 -15.48 18.13
N SER A 366 -6.46 -14.26 18.65
CA SER A 366 -6.61 -13.98 20.08
C SER A 366 -8.05 -14.09 20.56
N THR A 367 -9.02 -14.00 19.66
CA THR A 367 -10.47 -13.99 19.98
C THR A 367 -11.21 -15.27 19.58
N GLY A 368 -10.47 -16.35 19.27
CA GLY A 368 -11.04 -17.65 18.92
C GLY A 368 -11.64 -17.68 17.51
N ASP A 369 -10.89 -17.14 16.54
CA ASP A 369 -11.25 -17.01 15.13
C ASP A 369 -12.49 -16.15 14.86
N MET A 370 -12.74 -15.16 15.72
CA MET A 370 -13.80 -14.17 15.51
C MET A 370 -13.45 -13.27 14.32
N ALA A 371 -14.42 -13.04 13.43
CA ALA A 371 -14.23 -12.11 12.32
C ALA A 371 -14.07 -10.66 12.83
N PRO A 372 -13.15 -9.84 12.27
CA PRO A 372 -12.91 -8.47 12.72
C PRO A 372 -14.18 -7.61 12.78
N GLU A 373 -15.11 -7.75 11.84
CA GLU A 373 -16.35 -6.99 11.83
C GLU A 373 -17.24 -7.32 13.04
N THR A 374 -17.22 -8.59 13.47
CA THR A 374 -17.97 -9.05 14.66
C THR A 374 -17.34 -8.46 15.91
N TYR A 375 -16.02 -8.46 16.00
CA TYR A 375 -15.28 -7.85 17.10
C TYR A 375 -15.56 -6.36 17.22
N PHE A 376 -15.42 -5.59 16.13
CA PHE A 376 -15.69 -4.15 16.16
C PHE A 376 -17.15 -3.83 16.48
N THR A 377 -18.09 -4.64 15.97
CA THR A 377 -19.51 -4.52 16.34
C THR A 377 -19.71 -4.71 17.84
N ALA A 378 -19.04 -5.69 18.45
CA ALA A 378 -19.14 -5.96 19.88
C ALA A 378 -18.58 -4.80 20.72
N ILE A 379 -17.35 -4.36 20.45
CA ILE A 379 -16.66 -3.37 21.31
C ILE A 379 -17.29 -1.97 21.22
N PHE A 380 -18.00 -1.66 20.13
CA PHE A 380 -18.67 -0.36 19.95
C PHE A 380 -20.19 -0.44 20.14
N SER A 381 -20.77 -1.62 20.42
CA SER A 381 -22.22 -1.84 20.53
C SER A 381 -22.95 -0.89 21.51
N HIS A 382 -22.27 -0.47 22.58
CA HIS A 382 -22.81 0.39 23.63
C HIS A 382 -22.18 1.80 23.64
N CYS A 383 -21.38 2.13 22.62
CA CYS A 383 -20.85 3.48 22.45
C CYS A 383 -21.89 4.36 21.74
N PRO A 384 -22.02 5.65 22.12
CA PRO A 384 -22.83 6.59 21.35
C PRO A 384 -22.27 6.74 19.92
N PHE A 385 -23.10 7.24 19.02
CA PHE A 385 -22.59 7.66 17.70
C PHE A 385 -21.48 8.72 17.90
N ASP A 386 -20.46 8.68 17.05
CA ASP A 386 -19.28 9.58 16.99
C ASP A 386 -18.02 9.19 17.81
N VAL A 387 -17.99 8.03 18.50
CA VAL A 387 -16.74 7.57 19.17
C VAL A 387 -15.61 7.30 18.16
N GLN A 388 -15.93 6.78 16.98
CA GLN A 388 -14.92 6.49 15.95
C GLN A 388 -14.23 7.77 15.45
N ASP A 389 -15.00 8.83 15.16
CA ASP A 389 -14.47 10.12 14.71
C ASP A 389 -13.59 10.79 15.78
N MET A 390 -13.98 10.66 17.06
CA MET A 390 -13.16 11.10 18.19
C MET A 390 -11.83 10.35 18.24
N LEU A 391 -11.84 9.01 18.11
CA LEU A 391 -10.61 8.21 18.13
C LEU A 391 -9.69 8.55 16.96
N LEU A 392 -10.24 8.70 15.74
CA LEU A 392 -9.48 9.13 14.57
C LEU A 392 -8.86 10.52 14.78
N THR A 393 -9.62 11.46 15.37
CA THR A 393 -9.11 12.79 15.69
C THR A 393 -7.95 12.73 16.69
N LYS A 394 -8.05 11.90 17.74
CA LYS A 394 -6.96 11.71 18.71
C LYS A 394 -5.73 11.07 18.06
N ARG A 395 -5.90 10.07 17.19
CA ARG A 395 -4.82 9.44 16.42
C ARG A 395 -4.08 10.45 15.53
N ASP A 396 -4.81 11.35 14.89
CA ASP A 396 -4.24 12.44 14.10
C ASP A 396 -3.48 13.45 14.96
N LEU A 397 -4.02 13.82 16.13
CA LEU A 397 -3.36 14.71 17.08
C LEU A 397 -2.04 14.11 17.58
N PHE A 398 -2.01 12.81 17.90
CA PHE A 398 -0.79 12.11 18.28
C PHE A 398 0.30 12.22 17.21
N GLY A 399 -0.07 12.00 15.94
CA GLY A 399 0.83 12.18 14.80
C GLY A 399 1.37 13.60 14.66
N ARG A 400 0.52 14.60 14.86
CA ARG A 400 0.93 16.01 14.84
C ARG A 400 1.88 16.34 15.98
N GLN A 401 1.65 15.80 17.17
CA GLN A 401 2.54 16.00 18.32
C GLN A 401 3.91 15.38 18.07
N CYS A 402 3.98 14.17 17.52
CA CYS A 402 5.23 13.54 17.10
C CYS A 402 5.97 14.40 16.06
N ALA A 403 5.24 14.90 15.05
CA ALA A 403 5.80 15.79 14.04
C ALA A 403 6.33 17.10 14.65
N GLN A 404 5.59 17.74 15.56
CA GLN A 404 6.04 18.94 16.27
C GLN A 404 7.32 18.68 17.08
N ASN A 405 7.39 17.54 17.77
CA ASN A 405 8.58 17.16 18.55
C ASN A 405 9.81 16.95 17.64
N ILE A 406 9.62 16.34 16.45
CA ILE A 406 10.68 16.22 15.44
C ILE A 406 11.12 17.63 14.98
N MET A 407 10.16 18.51 14.66
CA MET A 407 10.46 19.86 14.19
C MET A 407 11.23 20.69 15.22
N ALA A 408 10.85 20.58 16.50
CA ALA A 408 11.51 21.25 17.60
C ALA A 408 12.91 20.68 17.87
N SER A 409 13.05 19.36 17.92
CA SER A 409 14.31 18.69 18.28
C SER A 409 15.36 18.74 17.16
N MET A 410 14.95 18.57 15.91
CA MET A 410 15.87 18.52 14.77
C MET A 410 16.16 19.90 14.18
N PHE A 411 15.16 20.77 14.10
CA PHE A 411 15.27 22.05 13.39
C PHE A 411 15.15 23.27 14.29
N GLY A 412 14.87 23.10 15.59
CA GLY A 412 14.67 24.22 16.52
C GLY A 412 13.40 25.03 16.23
N LEU A 413 12.46 24.48 15.46
CA LEU A 413 11.21 25.13 15.08
C LEU A 413 10.16 24.87 16.17
N ARG A 414 9.64 25.94 16.78
CA ARG A 414 8.67 25.90 17.88
C ARG A 414 7.24 26.08 17.39
#